data_AF-A0A4Q6AJZ9-F1
#
_entry.id   AF-A0A4Q6AJZ9-F1
#
_cell.length_a   1.000
_cell.length_b   1.000
_cell.length_c   1.000
_cell.angle_alpha   90.00
_cell.angle_beta   90.00
_cell.angle_gamma   90.00
#
_symmetry.space_group_name_H-M   'P 1'
#
loop_
_entity.id
_entity.type
_entity.pdbx_description
1 polymer ?
#
loop_
_entity_poly.entity_id
_entity_poly.type
_entity_poly.pdbx_seq_one_letter_code
_entity_poly.pdbx_strand_id
1 'polypeptide(L)'
;AKPISDLLMGIFFEDINYAADGGLYAELVQNRGFEYSPSDKQFRDKDWNAKHSWQIKGEGVGFAIDSSAPVHSNNPHYAVLQITTPGGSLVNAGFDGIAVKKGERYNLSFFARQLEGKAGRLLARLVTKEGEVIGKTTVSVSSSNWQKANAVITASADAKAASLELQPLQKGRLALDMVSLFPVKTFKGRTNGLRTDLAAVVADLKPRFVRFPGGCVAHGDGLENIYRWKNTIGPLEARKPQRNIWNYHQSMGLGYYEYFQFCEDLGAEPLPVIAAGVPCQNSGVGGAGQQGGIPMEEMDAYIQDILDLVEWANGDANTKWGKLRAEAGHPAPFNLKYIGIGNEDLITDVFEERFTLIYNALKEKHPEITVIGTVGPFYKGTDYEEGWEIATKLQLPMVDEHYYENPGWFVHNQDFYDRYDRNKAKVYLGEYASRGNTLYNALAEALYLTGLERNGDVVHMSSYAPLLAREGATQWNPDLIYFNNTD
;
A
#
# COMPACT_ATOMS: atom_id res chain seq x y z
N ALA A 1 -28.30 28.80 -1.53
CA ALA A 1 -27.85 27.40 -1.72
C ALA A 1 -26.80 27.11 -0.66
N LYS A 2 -26.78 25.88 -0.12
CA LYS A 2 -25.72 25.45 0.80
C LYS A 2 -24.41 25.29 0.01
N PRO A 3 -23.24 25.68 0.56
CA PRO A 3 -21.97 25.45 -0.13
C PRO A 3 -21.71 23.95 -0.24
N ILE A 4 -21.25 23.51 -1.40
CA ILE A 4 -20.75 22.15 -1.61
C ILE A 4 -19.25 22.17 -1.37
N SER A 5 -18.74 21.19 -0.62
CA SER A 5 -17.31 21.02 -0.40
C SER A 5 -16.58 20.81 -1.73
N ASP A 6 -15.45 21.49 -1.92
CA ASP A 6 -14.55 21.23 -3.05
C ASP A 6 -13.71 19.95 -2.83
N LEU A 7 -13.90 19.26 -1.70
CA LEU A 7 -13.33 17.97 -1.37
C LEU A 7 -14.37 16.84 -1.41
N LEU A 8 -15.60 17.09 -1.87
CA LEU A 8 -16.68 16.11 -1.76
C LEU A 8 -16.35 14.75 -2.39
N MET A 9 -15.62 14.73 -3.51
CA MET A 9 -15.28 13.50 -4.23
C MET A 9 -13.78 13.21 -4.14
N GLY A 10 -13.42 12.12 -3.48
CA GLY A 10 -12.06 11.59 -3.45
C GLY A 10 -12.03 10.09 -3.70
N ILE A 11 -10.90 9.47 -3.37
CA ILE A 11 -10.71 8.03 -3.48
C ILE A 11 -10.22 7.44 -2.16
N PHE A 12 -10.60 6.19 -1.93
CA PHE A 12 -10.08 5.35 -0.88
C PHE A 12 -9.04 4.38 -1.46
N PHE A 13 -7.90 4.24 -0.81
CA PHE A 13 -6.89 3.28 -1.19
C PHE A 13 -6.40 2.48 0.01
N GLU A 14 -6.60 1.17 -0.05
CA GLU A 14 -5.88 0.21 0.76
C GLU A 14 -5.30 -0.90 -0.13
N ASP A 15 -4.28 -1.58 0.37
CA ASP A 15 -3.72 -2.75 -0.31
C ASP A 15 -4.62 -3.97 -0.07
N ILE A 16 -5.74 -4.02 -0.76
CA ILE A 16 -6.65 -5.17 -0.88
C ILE A 16 -6.68 -5.59 -2.35
N ASN A 17 -6.97 -6.85 -2.66
CA ASN A 17 -7.12 -7.33 -4.04
C ASN A 17 -5.87 -7.11 -4.91
N TYR A 18 -4.67 -7.12 -4.30
CA TYR A 18 -3.39 -6.76 -4.94
C TYR A 18 -3.39 -5.34 -5.51
N ALA A 19 -4.08 -4.40 -4.86
CA ALA A 19 -4.17 -3.01 -5.30
C ALA A 19 -2.82 -2.27 -5.26
N ALA A 20 -1.91 -2.60 -4.34
CA ALA A 20 -0.55 -2.04 -4.33
C ALA A 20 0.45 -2.97 -5.03
N ASP A 21 0.96 -3.99 -4.33
CA ASP A 21 1.93 -4.94 -4.88
C ASP A 21 1.27 -5.83 -5.94
N GLY A 22 1.76 -5.76 -7.18
CA GLY A 22 1.13 -6.43 -8.33
C GLY A 22 -0.03 -5.66 -8.96
N GLY A 23 -0.30 -4.44 -8.47
CA GLY A 23 -1.30 -3.50 -8.96
C GLY A 23 -0.70 -2.12 -9.23
N LEU A 24 -1.12 -1.11 -8.47
CA LEU A 24 -0.75 0.29 -8.66
C LEU A 24 0.75 0.53 -8.53
N TYR A 25 1.46 -0.23 -7.69
CA TYR A 25 2.91 -0.18 -7.59
C TYR A 25 3.56 -0.88 -8.78
N ALA A 26 4.48 -0.20 -9.50
CA ALA A 26 4.97 -0.70 -10.79
C ALA A 26 6.06 -1.80 -10.73
N GLU A 27 6.34 -2.37 -9.55
CA GLU A 27 7.27 -3.50 -9.43
C GLU A 27 6.74 -4.72 -10.18
N LEU A 28 7.58 -5.32 -11.03
CA LEU A 28 7.20 -6.49 -11.82
C LEU A 28 7.70 -7.80 -11.20
N VAL A 29 8.66 -7.75 -10.26
CA VAL A 29 9.19 -8.93 -9.57
C VAL A 29 8.39 -9.20 -8.29
N GLN A 30 7.71 -10.33 -8.24
CA GLN A 30 7.04 -10.78 -7.02
C GLN A 30 8.07 -11.41 -6.07
N ASN A 31 7.91 -11.18 -4.76
CA ASN A 31 8.83 -11.69 -3.73
C ASN A 31 10.29 -11.28 -3.99
N ARG A 32 10.50 -10.00 -4.35
CA ARG A 32 11.81 -9.46 -4.75
C ARG A 32 12.94 -9.57 -3.74
N GLY A 33 12.60 -9.60 -2.45
CA GLY A 33 13.52 -9.70 -1.32
C GLY A 33 13.50 -11.06 -0.63
N PHE A 34 12.79 -12.05 -1.17
CA PHE A 34 12.70 -13.40 -0.57
C PHE A 34 12.08 -13.44 0.84
N GLU A 35 11.22 -12.48 1.17
CA GLU A 35 10.65 -12.29 2.52
C GLU A 35 9.29 -12.96 2.75
N TYR A 36 8.75 -13.64 1.73
CA TYR A 36 7.46 -14.32 1.87
C TYR A 36 7.55 -15.43 2.92
N SER A 37 6.52 -15.54 3.76
CA SER A 37 6.45 -16.54 4.82
C SER A 37 5.08 -17.22 4.81
N PRO A 38 4.97 -18.55 5.08
CA PRO A 38 3.67 -19.21 5.11
C PRO A 38 2.67 -18.55 6.08
N SER A 39 3.17 -17.85 7.10
CA SER A 39 2.37 -17.04 8.02
C SER A 39 1.58 -15.93 7.32
N ASP A 40 2.07 -15.37 6.21
CA ASP A 40 1.39 -14.34 5.40
C ASP A 40 0.02 -14.83 4.90
N LYS A 41 -0.11 -16.14 4.70
CA LYS A 41 -1.33 -16.83 4.27
C LYS A 41 -2.00 -17.59 5.41
N GLN A 42 -1.66 -17.29 6.67
CA GLN A 42 -2.09 -18.04 7.86
C GLN A 42 -1.77 -19.54 7.75
N PHE A 43 -0.64 -19.90 7.15
CA PHE A 43 -0.20 -21.27 6.89
C PHE A 43 -1.15 -22.12 6.02
N ARG A 44 -2.16 -21.50 5.38
CA ARG A 44 -3.07 -22.16 4.43
C ARG A 44 -2.38 -22.54 3.12
N ASP A 45 -1.30 -21.84 2.79
CA ASP A 45 -0.43 -22.12 1.66
C ASP A 45 1.02 -22.27 2.16
N LYS A 46 1.58 -23.48 2.04
CA LYS A 46 2.96 -23.78 2.46
C LYS A 46 3.99 -23.38 1.40
N ASP A 47 3.55 -23.20 0.15
CA ASP A 47 4.38 -22.78 -0.97
C ASP A 47 4.52 -21.25 -1.02
N TRP A 48 3.75 -20.53 -0.20
CA TRP A 48 3.96 -19.12 0.10
C TRP A 48 5.13 -18.94 1.07
N ASN A 49 6.36 -19.08 0.58
CA ASN A 49 7.58 -18.98 1.39
C ASN A 49 8.66 -18.18 0.65
N ALA A 50 9.87 -18.08 1.22
CA ALA A 50 10.96 -17.29 0.66
C ALA A 50 11.34 -17.65 -0.80
N LYS A 51 10.97 -18.84 -1.30
CA LYS A 51 11.17 -19.26 -2.70
C LYS A 51 9.95 -19.05 -3.60
N HIS A 52 8.83 -18.55 -3.06
CA HIS A 52 7.63 -18.27 -3.85
C HIS A 52 7.95 -17.36 -5.03
N SER A 53 7.33 -17.65 -6.19
CA SER A 53 7.59 -17.00 -7.48
C SER A 53 9.00 -17.16 -8.05
N TRP A 54 9.90 -17.91 -7.38
CA TRP A 54 11.28 -18.15 -7.82
C TRP A 54 11.56 -19.63 -8.08
N GLN A 55 12.20 -19.94 -9.20
CA GLN A 55 12.61 -21.31 -9.53
C GLN A 55 13.91 -21.37 -10.32
N ILE A 56 14.56 -22.54 -10.32
CA ILE A 56 15.69 -22.82 -11.20
C ILE A 56 15.19 -23.41 -12.52
N LYS A 57 15.73 -22.89 -13.63
CA LYS A 57 15.58 -23.46 -14.98
C LYS A 57 16.93 -23.89 -15.51
N GLY A 58 17.04 -25.13 -15.97
CA GLY A 58 18.28 -25.74 -16.46
C GLY A 58 19.10 -26.42 -15.36
N GLU A 59 20.27 -26.92 -15.72
CA GLU A 59 21.16 -27.68 -14.83
C GLU A 59 22.37 -26.86 -14.36
N GLY A 60 23.10 -27.38 -13.37
CA GLY A 60 24.37 -26.80 -12.92
C GLY A 60 24.26 -25.60 -11.97
N VAL A 61 23.04 -25.22 -11.56
CA VAL A 61 22.77 -24.15 -10.59
C VAL A 61 21.86 -24.67 -9.48
N GLY A 62 22.33 -24.60 -8.23
CA GLY A 62 21.51 -24.82 -7.04
C GLY A 62 20.99 -23.50 -6.47
N PHE A 63 19.80 -23.51 -5.85
CA PHE A 63 19.16 -22.34 -5.24
C PHE A 63 18.78 -22.60 -3.78
N ALA A 64 19.36 -21.81 -2.88
CA ALA A 64 19.04 -21.78 -1.47
C ALA A 64 18.70 -20.35 -1.01
N ILE A 65 18.05 -20.26 0.15
CA ILE A 65 17.85 -19.00 0.87
C ILE A 65 18.81 -19.01 2.06
N ASP A 66 19.44 -17.88 2.34
CA ASP A 66 20.30 -17.64 3.49
C ASP A 66 19.90 -16.31 4.13
N SER A 67 20.23 -16.13 5.40
CA SER A 67 19.92 -14.93 6.18
C SER A 67 21.02 -14.51 7.16
N SER A 68 22.19 -15.13 7.05
CA SER A 68 23.31 -14.91 7.99
C SER A 68 24.01 -13.55 7.82
N ALA A 69 23.97 -12.96 6.61
CA ALA A 69 24.58 -11.67 6.33
C ALA A 69 23.81 -10.91 5.24
N PRO A 70 22.60 -10.40 5.55
CA PRO A 70 21.73 -9.72 4.59
C PRO A 70 22.25 -8.33 4.18
N VAL A 71 21.64 -7.74 3.16
CA VAL A 71 21.87 -6.33 2.81
C VAL A 71 21.44 -5.42 3.96
N HIS A 72 20.32 -5.75 4.60
CA HIS A 72 19.78 -5.02 5.74
C HIS A 72 19.00 -5.97 6.66
N SER A 73 19.02 -5.74 7.97
CA SER A 73 18.39 -6.65 8.94
C SER A 73 16.85 -6.74 8.85
N ASN A 74 16.21 -5.74 8.24
CA ASN A 74 14.76 -5.70 8.06
C ASN A 74 14.26 -6.59 6.92
N ASN A 75 15.14 -6.91 5.96
CA ASN A 75 14.90 -7.87 4.89
C ASN A 75 16.03 -8.91 4.99
N PRO A 76 15.93 -9.85 5.95
CA PRO A 76 17.03 -10.74 6.30
C PRO A 76 17.31 -11.82 5.26
N HIS A 77 16.42 -12.12 4.32
CA HIS A 77 16.58 -13.24 3.40
C HIS A 77 17.22 -12.82 2.08
N TYR A 78 18.05 -13.70 1.51
CA TYR A 78 18.60 -13.52 0.18
C TYR A 78 18.82 -14.85 -0.53
N ALA A 79 18.80 -14.83 -1.85
CA ALA A 79 19.10 -16.00 -2.68
C ALA A 79 20.59 -16.29 -2.71
N VAL A 80 20.97 -17.56 -2.56
CA VAL A 80 22.33 -18.06 -2.83
C VAL A 80 22.26 -19.04 -3.98
N LEU A 81 22.95 -18.68 -5.07
CA LEU A 81 23.14 -19.52 -6.24
C LEU A 81 24.47 -20.26 -6.13
N GLN A 82 24.43 -21.59 -6.12
CA GLN A 82 25.60 -22.45 -6.23
C GLN A 82 25.77 -22.87 -7.69
N ILE A 83 26.79 -22.36 -8.37
CA ILE A 83 27.03 -22.65 -9.78
C ILE A 83 28.16 -23.67 -9.90
N THR A 84 27.82 -24.90 -10.31
CA THR A 84 28.78 -25.95 -10.63
C THR A 84 29.18 -25.90 -12.11
N THR A 85 28.19 -25.66 -12.98
CA THR A 85 28.34 -25.46 -14.43
C THR A 85 27.47 -24.29 -14.88
N PRO A 86 28.03 -23.25 -15.53
CA PRO A 86 27.23 -22.15 -16.07
C PRO A 86 26.21 -22.65 -17.10
N GLY A 87 24.97 -22.18 -17.02
CA GLY A 87 23.90 -22.63 -17.93
C GLY A 87 22.50 -22.46 -17.33
N GLY A 88 22.32 -22.86 -16.07
CA GLY A 88 21.06 -22.67 -15.35
C GLY A 88 20.76 -21.21 -15.01
N SER A 89 19.48 -20.88 -14.80
CA SER A 89 18.99 -19.53 -14.48
C SER A 89 18.06 -19.57 -13.27
N LEU A 90 18.13 -18.53 -12.44
CA LEU A 90 17.09 -18.21 -11.46
C LEU A 90 15.98 -17.44 -12.18
N VAL A 91 14.73 -17.88 -12.08
CA VAL A 91 13.60 -17.35 -12.83
C VAL A 91 12.54 -16.80 -11.89
N ASN A 92 12.08 -15.57 -12.13
CA ASN A 92 10.91 -15.00 -11.47
C ASN A 92 9.74 -14.84 -12.46
N ALA A 93 8.56 -15.33 -12.08
CA ALA A 93 7.37 -15.25 -12.92
C ALA A 93 6.64 -13.91 -12.85
N GLY A 94 7.05 -13.00 -11.96
CA GLY A 94 6.28 -11.82 -11.59
C GLY A 94 4.98 -12.19 -10.88
N PHE A 95 4.03 -11.28 -10.89
CA PHE A 95 2.66 -11.52 -10.42
C PHE A 95 1.89 -12.21 -11.57
N ASP A 96 1.89 -13.54 -11.60
CA ASP A 96 1.28 -14.40 -12.65
C ASP A 96 1.68 -14.05 -14.10
N GLY A 97 2.87 -13.48 -14.27
CA GLY A 97 3.41 -13.03 -15.56
C GLY A 97 3.86 -11.57 -15.51
N ILE A 98 4.92 -11.28 -16.27
CA ILE A 98 5.42 -9.92 -16.49
C ILE A 98 4.90 -9.43 -17.84
N ALA A 99 4.00 -8.45 -17.85
CA ALA A 99 3.58 -7.80 -19.08
C ALA A 99 4.66 -6.82 -19.55
N VAL A 100 5.07 -6.95 -20.82
CA VAL A 100 6.02 -6.03 -21.45
C VAL A 100 5.55 -5.58 -22.82
N LYS A 101 5.92 -4.36 -23.19
CA LYS A 101 5.58 -3.74 -24.48
C LYS A 101 6.83 -3.54 -25.31
N LYS A 102 6.75 -3.86 -26.61
CA LYS A 102 7.83 -3.71 -27.57
C LYS A 102 8.36 -2.27 -27.57
N GLY A 103 9.68 -2.13 -27.49
CA GLY A 103 10.38 -0.86 -27.49
C GLY A 103 10.44 -0.17 -26.12
N GLU A 104 9.62 -0.59 -25.14
CA GLU A 104 9.70 -0.06 -23.78
C GLU A 104 10.96 -0.57 -23.07
N ARG A 105 11.42 0.22 -22.11
CA ARG A 105 12.64 -0.03 -21.32
C ARG A 105 12.28 -0.35 -19.88
N TYR A 106 13.06 -1.24 -19.28
CA TYR A 106 12.87 -1.73 -17.93
C TYR A 106 14.18 -1.64 -17.16
N ASN A 107 14.16 -0.95 -16.03
CA ASN A 107 15.26 -0.85 -15.09
C ASN A 107 15.35 -2.13 -14.27
N LEU A 108 16.41 -2.89 -14.48
CA LEU A 108 16.80 -4.00 -13.62
C LEU A 108 17.72 -3.49 -12.54
N SER A 109 17.44 -3.82 -11.28
CA SER A 109 18.39 -3.63 -10.19
C SER A 109 18.37 -4.82 -9.23
N PHE A 110 19.49 -5.04 -8.54
CA PHE A 110 19.61 -6.04 -7.49
C PHE A 110 20.88 -5.76 -6.68
N PHE A 111 20.95 -6.27 -5.45
CA PHE A 111 22.20 -6.38 -4.72
C PHE A 111 22.85 -7.72 -5.04
N ALA A 112 24.16 -7.71 -5.24
CA ALA A 112 24.94 -8.91 -5.50
C ALA A 112 26.16 -8.98 -4.57
N ARG A 113 26.49 -10.20 -4.16
CA ARG A 113 27.72 -10.51 -3.42
C ARG A 113 28.32 -11.82 -3.91
N GLN A 114 29.55 -11.76 -4.41
CA GLN A 114 30.32 -12.93 -4.80
C GLN A 114 30.84 -13.63 -3.54
N LEU A 115 30.32 -14.81 -3.23
CA LEU A 115 30.73 -15.57 -2.05
C LEU A 115 31.98 -16.42 -2.35
N GLU A 116 32.03 -17.04 -3.53
CA GLU A 116 33.14 -17.88 -3.97
C GLU A 116 33.31 -17.81 -5.49
N GLY A 117 34.55 -17.94 -5.98
CA GLY A 117 34.85 -17.95 -7.42
C GLY A 117 35.46 -16.64 -7.93
N LYS A 118 35.66 -16.57 -9.24
CA LYS A 118 36.21 -15.37 -9.90
C LYS A 118 35.10 -14.35 -10.17
N ALA A 119 35.50 -13.09 -10.35
CA ALA A 119 34.61 -12.04 -10.86
C ALA A 119 33.82 -12.53 -12.08
N GLY A 120 32.52 -12.29 -12.06
CA GLY A 120 31.59 -12.83 -13.03
C GLY A 120 30.66 -11.80 -13.65
N ARG A 121 29.70 -12.32 -14.40
CA ARG A 121 28.66 -11.62 -15.11
C ARG A 121 27.36 -12.39 -14.94
N LEU A 122 26.27 -11.66 -14.80
CA LEU A 122 24.92 -12.15 -14.77
C LEU A 122 24.23 -11.72 -16.07
N LEU A 123 23.76 -12.67 -16.87
CA LEU A 123 22.92 -12.41 -18.03
C LEU A 123 21.46 -12.37 -17.56
N ALA A 124 20.84 -11.20 -17.63
CA ALA A 124 19.43 -11.04 -17.34
C ALA A 124 18.63 -11.06 -18.64
N ARG A 125 17.49 -11.76 -18.65
CA ARG A 125 16.63 -11.93 -19.83
C ARG A 125 15.16 -11.77 -19.48
N LEU A 126 14.41 -11.19 -20.40
CA LEU A 126 12.95 -11.31 -20.45
C LEU A 126 12.62 -12.45 -21.42
N VAL A 127 11.85 -13.42 -20.94
CA VAL A 127 11.53 -14.64 -21.70
C VAL A 127 10.03 -14.87 -21.71
N THR A 128 9.44 -15.05 -22.89
CA THR A 128 8.01 -15.36 -23.03
C THR A 128 7.69 -16.75 -22.46
N LYS A 129 6.39 -17.05 -22.30
CA LYS A 129 5.93 -18.37 -21.89
C LYS A 129 6.35 -19.48 -22.87
N GLU A 130 6.52 -19.15 -24.15
CA GLU A 130 6.97 -20.04 -25.23
C GLU A 130 8.49 -20.24 -25.22
N GLY A 131 9.22 -19.51 -24.37
CA GLY A 131 10.68 -19.61 -24.24
C GLY A 131 11.47 -18.66 -25.13
N GLU A 132 10.81 -17.69 -25.79
CA GLU A 132 11.48 -16.71 -26.63
C GLU A 132 12.12 -15.61 -25.80
N VAL A 133 13.40 -15.30 -26.06
CA VAL A 133 14.09 -14.18 -25.41
C VAL A 133 13.72 -12.89 -26.10
N ILE A 134 12.95 -12.05 -25.42
CA ILE A 134 12.43 -10.77 -25.93
C ILE A 134 13.12 -9.55 -25.32
N GLY A 135 14.19 -9.75 -24.57
CA GLY A 135 15.01 -8.68 -24.02
C GLY A 135 16.16 -9.27 -23.22
N LYS A 136 17.34 -8.65 -23.26
CA LYS A 136 18.47 -9.11 -22.46
C LYS A 136 19.47 -8.00 -22.16
N THR A 137 20.19 -8.16 -21.06
CA THR A 137 21.35 -7.33 -20.70
C THR A 137 22.34 -8.15 -19.89
N THR A 138 23.57 -7.68 -19.75
CA THR A 138 24.61 -8.37 -18.96
C THR A 138 25.19 -7.42 -17.93
N VAL A 139 25.28 -7.88 -16.69
CA VAL A 139 25.70 -7.08 -15.54
C VAL A 139 26.92 -7.72 -14.90
N SER A 140 27.95 -6.94 -14.62
CA SER A 140 29.15 -7.44 -13.91
C SER A 140 28.84 -7.63 -12.42
N VAL A 141 29.25 -8.75 -11.86
CA VAL A 141 29.13 -9.08 -10.43
C VAL A 141 30.48 -9.59 -9.94
N SER A 142 31.17 -8.79 -9.14
CA SER A 142 32.58 -9.07 -8.77
C SER A 142 32.94 -8.76 -7.33
N SER A 143 32.08 -8.05 -6.61
CA SER A 143 32.36 -7.63 -5.23
C SER A 143 32.14 -8.77 -4.24
N SER A 144 33.05 -8.92 -3.28
CA SER A 144 32.89 -9.79 -2.12
C SER A 144 31.99 -9.20 -1.03
N ASN A 145 31.68 -7.91 -1.11
CA ASN A 145 30.69 -7.21 -0.30
C ASN A 145 29.39 -7.00 -1.10
N TRP A 146 28.28 -6.79 -0.42
CA TRP A 146 27.03 -6.40 -1.09
C TRP A 146 27.23 -5.13 -1.90
N GLN A 147 26.89 -5.20 -3.19
CA GLN A 147 26.93 -4.07 -4.10
C GLN A 147 25.65 -4.04 -4.92
N LYS A 148 25.01 -2.87 -4.99
CA LYS A 148 23.88 -2.64 -5.88
C LYS A 148 24.36 -2.57 -7.32
N ALA A 149 23.75 -3.36 -8.19
CA ALA A 149 23.97 -3.37 -9.62
C ALA A 149 22.70 -2.89 -10.34
N ASN A 150 22.87 -2.18 -11.45
CA ASN A 150 21.78 -1.64 -12.24
C ASN A 150 22.04 -1.90 -13.73
N ALA A 151 20.97 -2.17 -14.48
CA ALA A 151 21.01 -2.29 -15.92
C ALA A 151 19.64 -1.95 -16.53
N VAL A 152 19.60 -1.81 -17.85
CA VAL A 152 18.36 -1.60 -18.59
C VAL A 152 18.16 -2.74 -19.57
N ILE A 153 16.93 -3.27 -19.62
CA ILE A 153 16.48 -4.21 -20.64
C ILE A 153 15.50 -3.48 -21.55
N THR A 154 15.69 -3.57 -22.87
CA THR A 154 14.70 -3.09 -23.85
C THR A 154 13.95 -4.29 -24.41
N ALA A 155 12.63 -4.26 -24.37
CA ALA A 155 11.81 -5.34 -24.92
C ALA A 155 11.76 -5.25 -26.45
N SER A 156 12.01 -6.36 -27.16
CA SER A 156 11.98 -6.45 -28.63
C SER A 156 10.62 -6.89 -29.17
N ALA A 157 9.72 -7.38 -28.32
CA ALA A 157 8.36 -7.81 -28.64
C ALA A 157 7.42 -7.55 -27.46
N ASP A 158 6.12 -7.55 -27.73
CA ASP A 158 5.09 -7.53 -26.70
C ASP A 158 4.99 -8.92 -26.06
N ALA A 159 4.73 -8.98 -24.77
CA ALA A 159 4.31 -10.21 -24.10
C ALA A 159 3.35 -9.89 -22.96
N LYS A 160 2.27 -10.67 -22.86
CA LYS A 160 1.29 -10.54 -21.76
C LYS A 160 1.77 -11.21 -20.48
N ALA A 161 2.64 -12.21 -20.61
CA ALA A 161 3.20 -12.98 -19.51
C ALA A 161 4.60 -13.48 -19.86
N ALA A 162 5.59 -12.64 -19.60
CA ALA A 162 7.01 -13.01 -19.62
C ALA A 162 7.50 -13.39 -18.21
N SER A 163 8.73 -13.88 -18.12
CA SER A 163 9.46 -14.07 -16.87
C SER A 163 10.83 -13.38 -16.94
N LEU A 164 11.36 -13.00 -15.78
CA LEU A 164 12.73 -12.52 -15.63
C LEU A 164 13.64 -13.71 -15.33
N GLU A 165 14.62 -13.98 -16.20
CA GLU A 165 15.63 -15.00 -15.96
C GLU A 165 17.00 -14.36 -15.67
N LEU A 166 17.64 -14.78 -14.58
CA LEU A 166 18.97 -14.36 -14.16
C LEU A 166 19.95 -15.55 -14.27
N GLN A 167 20.80 -15.50 -15.29
CA GLN A 167 21.74 -16.57 -15.63
C GLN A 167 23.17 -16.20 -15.23
N PRO A 168 23.74 -16.81 -14.17
CA PRO A 168 25.15 -16.63 -13.84
C PRO A 168 26.05 -17.28 -14.91
N LEU A 169 27.06 -16.54 -15.38
CA LEU A 169 27.93 -16.98 -16.48
C LEU A 169 29.26 -17.59 -16.01
N GLN A 170 29.49 -17.69 -14.69
CA GLN A 170 30.72 -18.20 -14.11
C GLN A 170 30.41 -19.18 -12.99
N LYS A 171 31.29 -20.19 -12.85
CA LYS A 171 31.28 -21.12 -11.73
C LYS A 171 31.61 -20.37 -10.43
N GLY A 172 30.95 -20.73 -9.33
CA GLY A 172 31.16 -20.13 -8.02
C GLY A 172 29.90 -20.12 -7.19
N ARG A 173 29.85 -19.21 -6.22
CA ARG A 173 28.66 -18.92 -5.41
C ARG A 173 28.35 -17.43 -5.48
N LEU A 174 27.11 -17.10 -5.83
CA LEU A 174 26.62 -15.74 -5.98
C LEU A 174 25.40 -15.55 -5.10
N ALA A 175 25.43 -14.56 -4.23
CA ALA A 175 24.25 -14.12 -3.49
C ALA A 175 23.57 -12.97 -4.23
N LEU A 176 22.23 -12.98 -4.26
CA LEU A 176 21.38 -11.97 -4.86
C LEU A 176 20.27 -11.57 -3.89
N ASP A 177 19.98 -10.29 -3.81
CA ASP A 177 18.94 -9.74 -2.94
C ASP A 177 18.27 -8.52 -3.60
N MET A 178 17.04 -8.19 -3.17
CA MET A 178 16.24 -7.06 -3.63
C MET A 178 16.23 -6.93 -5.16
N VAL A 179 15.89 -8.03 -5.84
CA VAL A 179 15.83 -8.07 -7.31
C VAL A 179 14.60 -7.34 -7.80
N SER A 180 14.77 -6.25 -8.52
CA SER A 180 13.69 -5.40 -9.00
C SER A 180 13.73 -5.27 -10.51
N LEU A 181 12.57 -5.33 -11.15
CA LEU A 181 12.39 -4.99 -12.55
C LEU A 181 11.26 -3.97 -12.65
N PHE A 182 11.62 -2.73 -12.96
CA PHE A 182 10.69 -1.61 -13.02
C PHE A 182 10.57 -1.06 -14.43
N PRO A 183 9.37 -0.71 -14.92
CA PRO A 183 9.24 0.11 -16.12
C PRO A 183 10.02 1.42 -15.95
N VAL A 184 10.76 1.84 -16.98
CA VAL A 184 11.34 3.20 -17.02
C VAL A 184 10.23 4.24 -17.10
N LYS A 185 9.12 3.89 -17.76
CA LYS A 185 7.92 4.72 -17.89
C LYS A 185 6.94 4.39 -16.77
N THR A 186 7.00 5.15 -15.70
CA THR A 186 6.01 5.19 -14.62
C THR A 186 5.12 6.41 -14.75
N PHE A 187 4.00 6.43 -14.01
CA PHE A 187 3.15 7.61 -13.92
C PHE A 187 3.99 8.83 -13.51
N LYS A 188 3.88 9.92 -14.28
CA LYS A 188 4.67 11.16 -14.14
C LYS A 188 6.20 10.97 -14.11
N GLY A 189 6.71 9.81 -14.54
CA GLY A 189 8.15 9.52 -14.57
C GLY A 189 8.79 9.39 -13.18
N ARG A 190 8.02 9.07 -12.15
CA ARG A 190 8.54 8.91 -10.77
C ARG A 190 9.37 7.63 -10.63
N THR A 191 10.56 7.75 -10.04
CA THR A 191 11.35 6.58 -9.61
C THR A 191 10.60 5.87 -8.48
N ASN A 192 10.62 4.53 -8.45
CA ASN A 192 9.81 3.75 -7.50
C ASN A 192 8.30 4.06 -7.60
N GLY A 193 7.85 4.54 -8.77
CA GLY A 193 6.53 5.09 -8.98
C GLY A 193 5.46 4.06 -9.35
N LEU A 194 4.37 4.58 -9.91
CA LEU A 194 3.14 3.84 -10.12
C LEU A 194 2.98 3.34 -11.56
N ARG A 195 2.18 2.28 -11.72
CA ARG A 195 1.74 1.74 -13.01
C ARG A 195 0.97 2.82 -13.76
N THR A 196 1.41 3.15 -14.97
CA THR A 196 0.95 4.35 -15.68
C THR A 196 -0.53 4.30 -16.03
N ASP A 197 -1.01 3.15 -16.47
CA ASP A 197 -2.41 2.88 -16.84
C ASP A 197 -3.35 3.02 -15.63
N LEU A 198 -3.09 2.34 -14.52
CA LEU A 198 -3.93 2.42 -13.32
C LEU A 198 -3.93 3.82 -12.72
N ALA A 199 -2.75 4.41 -12.55
CA ALA A 199 -2.65 5.77 -12.03
C ALA A 199 -3.32 6.80 -12.94
N ALA A 200 -3.32 6.59 -14.26
CA ALA A 200 -4.05 7.46 -15.20
C ALA A 200 -5.57 7.31 -15.07
N VAL A 201 -6.09 6.07 -14.97
CA VAL A 201 -7.53 5.85 -14.74
C VAL A 201 -7.97 6.49 -13.43
N VAL A 202 -7.17 6.36 -12.36
CA VAL A 202 -7.43 7.02 -11.08
C VAL A 202 -7.36 8.55 -11.22
N ALA A 203 -6.42 9.09 -11.98
CA ALA A 203 -6.34 10.52 -12.25
C ALA A 203 -7.55 11.07 -13.03
N ASP A 204 -8.11 10.26 -13.94
CA ASP A 204 -9.28 10.63 -14.74
C ASP A 204 -10.57 10.71 -13.88
N LEU A 205 -10.61 10.07 -12.71
CA LEU A 205 -11.65 10.29 -11.70
C LEU A 205 -11.59 11.70 -11.07
N LYS A 206 -10.45 12.38 -11.21
CA LYS A 206 -10.17 13.71 -10.65
C LYS A 206 -10.43 13.80 -9.14
N PRO A 207 -9.86 12.86 -8.34
CA PRO A 207 -10.07 12.87 -6.90
C PRO A 207 -9.52 14.15 -6.27
N ARG A 208 -10.25 14.67 -5.29
CA ARG A 208 -9.86 15.87 -4.55
C ARG A 208 -9.01 15.56 -3.32
N PHE A 209 -9.07 14.31 -2.85
CA PHE A 209 -8.22 13.77 -1.80
C PHE A 209 -7.98 12.27 -2.04
N VAL A 210 -6.95 11.73 -1.39
CA VAL A 210 -6.67 10.28 -1.37
C VAL A 210 -6.55 9.82 0.08
N ARG A 211 -7.43 8.91 0.51
CA ARG A 211 -7.34 8.21 1.80
C ARG A 211 -6.42 7.00 1.68
N PHE A 212 -5.37 6.90 2.49
CA PHE A 212 -4.39 5.79 2.46
C PHE A 212 -3.70 5.59 3.82
N PRO A 213 -2.97 4.50 4.10
CA PRO A 213 -3.03 3.21 3.43
C PRO A 213 -4.33 2.46 3.73
N GLY A 214 -5.30 3.13 4.39
CA GLY A 214 -6.72 2.86 4.36
C GLY A 214 -7.19 1.58 5.04
N GLY A 215 -8.43 1.61 5.51
CA GLY A 215 -9.20 0.43 5.85
C GLY A 215 -8.57 -0.41 6.95
N CYS A 216 -8.77 -1.71 6.79
CA CYS A 216 -8.26 -2.71 7.71
C CYS A 216 -6.72 -2.77 7.72
N VAL A 217 -6.06 -2.44 6.59
CA VAL A 217 -4.59 -2.44 6.48
C VAL A 217 -3.93 -1.49 7.46
N ALA A 218 -4.50 -0.30 7.69
CA ALA A 218 -3.94 0.67 8.64
C ALA A 218 -3.87 0.12 10.08
N HIS A 219 -4.87 -0.68 10.47
CA HIS A 219 -5.04 -1.19 11.83
C HIS A 219 -4.32 -2.53 12.06
N GLY A 220 -4.17 -3.33 11.01
CA GLY A 220 -3.48 -4.61 11.08
C GLY A 220 -4.26 -5.75 11.78
N ASP A 221 -3.76 -6.96 11.57
CA ASP A 221 -4.21 -8.20 12.23
C ASP A 221 -3.51 -8.34 13.60
N GLY A 222 -3.99 -7.56 14.58
CA GLY A 222 -3.37 -7.43 15.90
C GLY A 222 -2.34 -6.29 16.00
N LEU A 223 -1.94 -5.94 17.24
CA LEU A 223 -1.11 -4.77 17.52
C LEU A 223 0.27 -4.78 16.85
N GLU A 224 0.87 -5.97 16.74
CA GLU A 224 2.19 -6.16 16.09
C GLU A 224 2.13 -5.96 14.57
N ASN A 225 0.92 -5.98 13.97
CA ASN A 225 0.71 -5.82 12.54
C ASN A 225 0.12 -4.45 12.16
N ILE A 226 -0.01 -3.51 13.11
CA ILE A 226 -0.40 -2.13 12.82
C ILE A 226 0.55 -1.52 11.78
N TYR A 227 -0.01 -0.83 10.78
CA TYR A 227 0.77 -0.19 9.74
C TYR A 227 1.58 0.99 10.30
N ARG A 228 2.92 0.90 10.26
CA ARG A 228 3.82 1.95 10.73
C ARG A 228 4.39 2.73 9.56
N TRP A 229 4.03 4.00 9.40
CA TRP A 229 4.46 4.82 8.27
C TRP A 229 5.99 4.89 8.11
N LYS A 230 6.73 4.96 9.23
CA LYS A 230 8.21 4.97 9.23
C LYS A 230 8.84 3.73 8.62
N ASN A 231 8.15 2.59 8.67
CA ASN A 231 8.62 1.35 8.05
C ASN A 231 8.56 1.40 6.52
N THR A 232 7.94 2.42 5.94
CA THR A 232 7.62 2.51 4.51
C THR A 232 8.39 3.59 3.77
N ILE A 233 9.22 4.36 4.47
CA ILE A 233 10.05 5.43 3.88
C ILE A 233 11.54 5.04 3.89
N GLY A 234 12.34 5.77 3.12
CA GLY A 234 13.77 5.50 3.00
C GLY A 234 14.10 4.42 1.96
N PRO A 235 15.36 3.95 1.95
CA PRO A 235 15.84 2.93 1.01
C PRO A 235 15.01 1.65 1.09
N LEU A 236 14.70 1.04 -0.06
CA LEU A 236 13.79 -0.12 -0.14
C LEU A 236 14.27 -1.30 0.70
N GLU A 237 15.58 -1.57 0.72
CA GLU A 237 16.20 -2.62 1.53
C GLU A 237 16.07 -2.38 3.04
N ALA A 238 15.86 -1.13 3.46
CA ALA A 238 15.69 -0.76 4.86
C ALA A 238 14.22 -0.71 5.31
N ARG A 239 13.26 -0.77 4.37
CA ARG A 239 11.83 -0.82 4.69
C ARG A 239 11.50 -2.15 5.38
N LYS A 240 10.49 -2.17 6.27
CA LYS A 240 10.07 -3.39 6.97
C LYS A 240 8.81 -3.93 6.31
N PRO A 241 8.88 -5.01 5.51
CA PRO A 241 7.69 -5.65 5.00
C PRO A 241 6.87 -6.27 6.14
N GLN A 242 5.61 -6.55 5.87
CA GLN A 242 4.76 -7.29 6.79
C GLN A 242 3.68 -8.06 6.03
N ARG A 243 3.04 -8.98 6.74
CA ARG A 243 1.80 -9.59 6.27
C ARG A 243 0.71 -8.54 6.12
N ASN A 244 -0.05 -8.66 5.05
CA ASN A 244 -1.32 -7.99 4.83
C ASN A 244 -2.45 -8.72 5.58
N ILE A 245 -3.34 -7.98 6.24
CA ILE A 245 -4.56 -8.55 6.87
C ILE A 245 -5.42 -9.33 5.85
N TRP A 246 -5.38 -8.93 4.58
CA TRP A 246 -6.00 -9.63 3.44
C TRP A 246 -5.26 -10.90 2.99
N ASN A 247 -4.34 -11.40 3.81
CA ASN A 247 -3.64 -12.67 3.66
C ASN A 247 -2.74 -12.73 2.43
N TYR A 248 -1.83 -11.77 2.28
CA TYR A 248 -0.68 -11.86 1.38
C TYR A 248 0.45 -10.99 1.94
N HIS A 249 1.56 -10.88 1.23
CA HIS A 249 2.74 -10.16 1.69
C HIS A 249 2.74 -8.72 1.17
N GLN A 250 3.11 -7.76 2.03
CA GLN A 250 3.29 -6.36 1.64
C GLN A 250 4.78 -6.01 1.67
N SER A 251 5.31 -5.61 0.52
CA SER A 251 6.72 -5.28 0.34
C SER A 251 7.13 -3.94 0.95
N MET A 252 6.15 -3.09 1.28
CA MET A 252 6.31 -1.66 1.60
C MET A 252 7.03 -0.87 0.49
N GLY A 253 7.02 -1.36 -0.75
CA GLY A 253 7.54 -0.65 -1.91
C GLY A 253 6.72 0.58 -2.29
N LEU A 254 5.39 0.49 -2.15
CA LEU A 254 4.47 1.63 -2.16
C LEU A 254 4.24 2.08 -0.72
N GLY A 255 4.99 3.09 -0.29
CA GLY A 255 4.97 3.63 1.07
C GLY A 255 4.47 5.07 1.12
N TYR A 256 4.59 5.68 2.29
CA TYR A 256 4.10 7.04 2.54
C TYR A 256 4.71 8.07 1.57
N TYR A 257 6.01 7.99 1.26
CA TYR A 257 6.61 8.90 0.29
C TYR A 257 5.93 8.83 -1.08
N GLU A 258 5.68 7.61 -1.56
CA GLU A 258 5.02 7.38 -2.85
C GLU A 258 3.54 7.78 -2.83
N TYR A 259 2.80 7.55 -1.74
CA TYR A 259 1.41 8.00 -1.60
C TYR A 259 1.30 9.53 -1.60
N PHE A 260 2.12 10.23 -0.83
CA PHE A 260 2.12 11.69 -0.79
C PHE A 260 2.52 12.29 -2.15
N GLN A 261 3.52 11.72 -2.82
CA GLN A 261 3.90 12.13 -4.17
C GLN A 261 2.78 11.87 -5.20
N PHE A 262 2.03 10.77 -5.05
CA PHE A 262 0.87 10.51 -5.89
C PHE A 262 -0.24 11.55 -5.69
N CYS A 263 -0.50 11.97 -4.45
CA CYS A 263 -1.45 13.04 -4.15
C CYS A 263 -1.07 14.34 -4.87
N GLU A 264 0.20 14.75 -4.83
CA GLU A 264 0.70 15.92 -5.59
C GLU A 264 0.51 15.76 -7.10
N ASP A 265 0.81 14.58 -7.64
CA ASP A 265 0.69 14.28 -9.06
C ASP A 265 -0.77 14.32 -9.56
N LEU A 266 -1.72 14.06 -8.67
CA LEU A 266 -3.16 14.18 -8.88
C LEU A 266 -3.71 15.59 -8.63
N GLY A 267 -2.98 16.42 -7.87
CA GLY A 267 -3.53 17.67 -7.32
C GLY A 267 -4.58 17.43 -6.24
N ALA A 268 -4.45 16.33 -5.49
CA ALA A 268 -5.35 15.89 -4.43
C ALA A 268 -4.71 16.10 -3.05
N GLU A 269 -5.53 16.31 -2.03
CA GLU A 269 -5.06 16.38 -0.64
C GLU A 269 -4.72 14.97 -0.10
N PRO A 270 -3.57 14.77 0.58
CA PRO A 270 -3.28 13.52 1.25
C PRO A 270 -4.13 13.38 2.53
N LEU A 271 -4.76 12.22 2.70
CA LEU A 271 -5.46 11.82 3.92
C LEU A 271 -4.89 10.49 4.46
N PRO A 272 -3.72 10.53 5.15
CA PRO A 272 -3.19 9.36 5.82
C PRO A 272 -4.11 8.92 6.99
N VAL A 273 -4.32 7.62 7.11
CA VAL A 273 -5.05 6.95 8.20
C VAL A 273 -4.05 6.24 9.10
N ILE A 274 -4.15 6.50 10.41
CA ILE A 274 -3.34 5.89 11.45
C ILE A 274 -4.28 5.19 12.44
N ALA A 275 -3.91 4.01 12.91
CA ALA A 275 -4.70 3.30 13.91
C ALA A 275 -4.92 4.14 15.18
N ALA A 276 -6.07 4.02 15.81
CA ALA A 276 -6.39 4.71 17.07
C ALA A 276 -5.72 4.07 18.30
N GLY A 277 -4.59 3.36 18.11
CA GLY A 277 -3.92 2.58 19.14
C GLY A 277 -4.60 1.24 19.46
N VAL A 278 -5.52 0.77 18.60
CA VAL A 278 -6.21 -0.52 18.69
C VAL A 278 -6.08 -1.27 17.36
N PRO A 279 -6.17 -2.61 17.33
CA PRO A 279 -6.11 -3.38 16.09
C PRO A 279 -7.45 -3.36 15.35
N CYS A 280 -7.49 -3.93 14.14
CA CYS A 280 -8.69 -3.93 13.32
C CYS A 280 -9.84 -4.70 14.00
N GLN A 281 -11.11 -4.26 13.80
CA GLN A 281 -12.27 -5.05 14.21
C GLN A 281 -12.35 -6.41 13.50
N ASN A 282 -11.77 -6.54 12.31
CA ASN A 282 -11.64 -7.81 11.58
C ASN A 282 -10.40 -8.63 11.98
N SER A 283 -9.65 -8.22 13.02
CA SER A 283 -8.48 -8.96 13.50
C SER A 283 -8.86 -10.37 13.98
N GLY A 284 -8.04 -11.36 13.59
CA GLY A 284 -8.13 -12.75 14.04
C GLY A 284 -7.14 -13.09 15.15
N VAL A 285 -6.24 -12.17 15.52
CA VAL A 285 -5.28 -12.34 16.60
C VAL A 285 -5.94 -12.10 17.96
N GLY A 286 -5.74 -13.02 18.91
CA GLY A 286 -6.37 -12.99 20.24
C GLY A 286 -7.78 -13.58 20.29
N GLY A 287 -8.38 -13.87 19.13
CA GLY A 287 -9.74 -14.41 18.99
C GLY A 287 -10.42 -13.76 17.79
N ALA A 288 -11.73 -13.54 17.87
CA ALA A 288 -12.42 -12.72 16.88
C ALA A 288 -12.57 -11.29 17.42
N GLY A 289 -12.22 -10.30 16.60
CA GLY A 289 -12.53 -8.89 16.90
C GLY A 289 -11.32 -8.03 17.23
N GLN A 290 -11.56 -6.73 17.37
CA GLN A 290 -10.63 -5.77 17.94
C GLN A 290 -10.39 -6.10 19.42
N GLN A 291 -9.17 -6.52 19.76
CA GLN A 291 -8.82 -6.93 21.12
C GLN A 291 -7.60 -6.17 21.65
N GLY A 292 -7.78 -5.59 22.83
CA GLY A 292 -6.74 -4.82 23.50
C GLY A 292 -6.44 -3.50 22.78
N GLY A 293 -5.29 -2.93 23.14
CA GLY A 293 -4.78 -1.69 22.59
C GLY A 293 -3.30 -1.56 22.96
N ILE A 294 -2.57 -0.68 22.27
CA ILE A 294 -1.16 -0.37 22.58
C ILE A 294 -1.04 -0.13 24.09
N PRO A 295 -0.11 -0.77 24.80
CA PRO A 295 0.05 -0.58 26.25
C PRO A 295 0.18 0.91 26.60
N MET A 296 -0.40 1.32 27.73
CA MET A 296 -0.46 2.75 28.07
C MET A 296 0.94 3.35 28.26
N GLU A 297 1.90 2.55 28.73
CA GLU A 297 3.32 2.92 28.83
C GLU A 297 4.01 3.15 27.47
N GLU A 298 3.42 2.65 26.37
CA GLU A 298 3.91 2.84 25.00
C GLU A 298 3.17 3.96 24.24
N MET A 299 2.07 4.46 24.79
CA MET A 299 1.22 5.46 24.11
C MET A 299 1.97 6.76 23.83
N ASP A 300 2.86 7.22 24.72
CA ASP A 300 3.66 8.42 24.47
C ASP A 300 4.56 8.27 23.24
N ALA A 301 5.19 7.10 23.09
CA ALA A 301 6.01 6.80 21.92
C ALA A 301 5.17 6.69 20.65
N TYR A 302 3.95 6.14 20.75
CA TYR A 302 3.04 6.06 19.62
C TYR A 302 2.51 7.42 19.18
N ILE A 303 2.13 8.28 20.13
CA ILE A 303 1.71 9.66 19.87
C ILE A 303 2.86 10.43 19.21
N GLN A 304 4.08 10.28 19.71
CA GLN A 304 5.25 10.89 19.07
C GLN A 304 5.45 10.39 17.64
N ASP A 305 5.16 9.11 17.34
CA ASP A 305 5.20 8.57 15.98
C ASP A 305 4.25 9.30 15.01
N ILE A 306 3.08 9.70 15.51
CA ILE A 306 2.08 10.45 14.75
C ILE A 306 2.50 11.93 14.59
N LEU A 307 3.04 12.56 15.64
CA LEU A 307 3.58 13.92 15.55
C LEU A 307 4.78 13.99 14.59
N ASP A 308 5.60 12.95 14.59
CA ASP A 308 6.73 12.79 13.66
C ASP A 308 6.25 12.71 12.20
N LEU A 309 5.07 12.14 11.92
CA LEU A 309 4.47 12.16 10.58
C LEU A 309 4.11 13.59 10.14
N VAL A 310 3.55 14.39 11.04
CA VAL A 310 3.22 15.80 10.75
C VAL A 310 4.50 16.58 10.47
N GLU A 311 5.55 16.43 11.29
CA GLU A 311 6.85 17.07 11.05
C GLU A 311 7.50 16.57 9.74
N TRP A 312 7.41 15.27 9.44
CA TRP A 312 7.92 14.71 8.20
C TRP A 312 7.21 15.30 6.98
N ALA A 313 5.89 15.45 7.03
CA ALA A 313 5.12 15.99 5.91
C ALA A 313 5.27 17.52 5.77
N ASN A 314 5.28 18.26 6.89
CA ASN A 314 5.14 19.72 6.89
C ASN A 314 6.37 20.50 7.36
N GLY A 315 7.28 19.87 8.11
CA GLY A 315 8.44 20.51 8.71
C GLY A 315 9.42 21.05 7.68
N ASP A 316 10.17 22.08 8.07
CA ASP A 316 11.26 22.64 7.28
C ASP A 316 12.37 21.59 7.05
N ALA A 317 13.10 21.70 5.94
CA ALA A 317 14.18 20.77 5.60
C ALA A 317 15.31 20.70 6.66
N ASN A 318 15.38 21.64 7.60
CA ASN A 318 16.34 21.63 8.71
C ASN A 318 15.83 20.94 9.99
N THR A 319 14.55 20.58 10.06
CA THR A 319 14.04 19.79 11.20
C THR A 319 14.44 18.32 11.04
N LYS A 320 14.30 17.52 12.11
CA LYS A 320 14.72 16.12 12.10
C LYS A 320 14.02 15.34 10.99
N TRP A 321 12.70 15.47 10.91
CA TRP A 321 11.89 14.71 9.96
C TRP A 321 11.78 15.38 8.59
N GLY A 322 11.74 16.72 8.54
CA GLY A 322 11.78 17.45 7.28
C GLY A 322 13.09 17.22 6.52
N LYS A 323 14.23 17.05 7.22
CA LYS A 323 15.50 16.65 6.62
C LYS A 323 15.42 15.28 5.93
N LEU A 324 14.78 14.29 6.54
CA LEU A 324 14.62 12.95 5.94
C LEU A 324 13.76 13.00 4.67
N ARG A 325 12.69 13.81 4.67
CA ARG A 325 11.89 14.09 3.46
C ARG A 325 12.75 14.75 2.36
N ALA A 326 13.54 15.75 2.73
CA ALA A 326 14.43 16.47 1.82
C ALA A 326 15.51 15.56 1.21
N GLU A 327 16.16 14.73 2.03
CA GLU A 327 17.17 13.75 1.59
C GLU A 327 16.59 12.66 0.68
N ALA A 328 15.31 12.33 0.85
CA ALA A 328 14.57 11.44 -0.06
C ALA A 328 14.26 12.09 -1.42
N GLY A 329 14.58 13.37 -1.61
CA GLY A 329 14.42 14.11 -2.86
C GLY A 329 13.24 15.08 -2.88
N HIS A 330 12.57 15.32 -1.74
CA HIS A 330 11.43 16.24 -1.64
C HIS A 330 11.63 17.27 -0.51
N PRO A 331 12.38 18.37 -0.77
CA PRO A 331 12.66 19.36 0.27
C PRO A 331 11.44 20.21 0.65
N ALA A 332 10.49 20.41 -0.26
CA ALA A 332 9.29 21.19 0.02
C ALA A 332 8.33 20.42 0.94
N PRO A 333 7.55 21.09 1.81
CA PRO A 333 6.47 20.44 2.54
C PRO A 333 5.42 19.83 1.60
N PHE A 334 4.86 18.69 1.98
CA PHE A 334 3.68 18.10 1.31
C PHE A 334 2.37 18.83 1.66
N ASN A 335 2.38 19.70 2.68
CA ASN A 335 1.21 20.48 3.12
C ASN A 335 0.04 19.59 3.57
N LEU A 336 0.33 18.61 4.43
CA LEU A 336 -0.65 17.76 5.10
C LEU A 336 -1.63 18.61 5.91
N LYS A 337 -2.94 18.42 5.68
CA LYS A 337 -4.03 19.13 6.37
C LYS A 337 -4.97 18.20 7.13
N TYR A 338 -5.03 16.93 6.76
CA TYR A 338 -6.01 15.98 7.29
C TYR A 338 -5.31 14.70 7.75
N ILE A 339 -5.73 14.15 8.89
CA ILE A 339 -5.29 12.83 9.36
C ILE A 339 -6.51 12.07 9.85
N GLY A 340 -6.71 10.85 9.35
CA GLY A 340 -7.66 9.90 9.92
C GLY A 340 -7.04 9.20 11.12
N ILE A 341 -7.73 9.19 12.27
CA ILE A 341 -7.34 8.42 13.44
C ILE A 341 -8.43 7.37 13.71
N GLY A 342 -8.09 6.11 13.47
CA GLY A 342 -9.04 5.02 13.46
C GLY A 342 -9.72 4.79 12.11
N ASN A 343 -10.48 3.69 12.03
CA ASN A 343 -11.18 3.15 10.86
C ASN A 343 -12.08 2.00 11.33
N GLU A 344 -13.40 2.15 11.23
CA GLU A 344 -14.35 1.08 11.60
C GLU A 344 -14.10 0.44 12.98
N ASP A 345 -13.54 1.19 13.94
CA ASP A 345 -13.18 0.62 15.25
C ASP A 345 -14.41 0.22 16.05
N LEU A 346 -14.29 -0.86 16.83
CA LEU A 346 -15.23 -1.07 17.94
C LEU A 346 -15.03 0.05 18.96
N ILE A 347 -16.09 0.77 19.30
CA ILE A 347 -16.04 1.95 20.16
C ILE A 347 -16.14 1.51 21.63
N THR A 348 -15.02 0.96 22.10
CA THR A 348 -14.82 0.47 23.47
C THR A 348 -14.12 1.51 24.34
N ASP A 349 -14.17 1.35 25.67
CA ASP A 349 -13.39 2.19 26.61
C ASP A 349 -11.88 2.21 26.26
N VAL A 350 -11.36 1.07 25.78
CA VAL A 350 -9.96 0.89 25.36
C VAL A 350 -9.63 1.77 24.14
N PHE A 351 -10.57 1.87 23.19
CA PHE A 351 -10.48 2.76 22.04
C PHE A 351 -10.61 4.22 22.47
N GLU A 352 -11.64 4.58 23.26
CA GLU A 352 -11.90 5.97 23.65
C GLU A 352 -10.69 6.58 24.37
N GLU A 353 -10.10 5.84 25.32
CA GLU A 353 -8.93 6.30 26.08
C GLU A 353 -7.76 6.67 25.15
N ARG A 354 -7.44 5.80 24.19
CA ARG A 354 -6.31 5.98 23.27
C ARG A 354 -6.58 7.03 22.21
N PHE A 355 -7.76 6.98 21.60
CA PHE A 355 -8.22 7.99 20.65
C PHE A 355 -8.17 9.39 21.28
N THR A 356 -8.67 9.52 22.52
CA THR A 356 -8.67 10.80 23.25
C THR A 356 -7.26 11.33 23.48
N LEU A 357 -6.30 10.46 23.86
CA LEU A 357 -4.91 10.86 24.03
C LEU A 357 -4.28 11.34 22.72
N ILE A 358 -4.47 10.59 21.64
CA ILE A 358 -3.96 10.93 20.31
C ILE A 358 -4.55 12.25 19.81
N TYR A 359 -5.88 12.39 19.86
CA TYR A 359 -6.58 13.59 19.42
C TYR A 359 -6.17 14.82 20.21
N ASN A 360 -6.08 14.73 21.55
CA ASN A 360 -5.68 15.87 22.37
C ASN A 360 -4.23 16.30 22.08
N ALA A 361 -3.32 15.35 21.88
CA ALA A 361 -1.94 15.67 21.52
C ALA A 361 -1.85 16.37 20.15
N LEU A 362 -2.55 15.88 19.13
CA LEU A 362 -2.63 16.53 17.82
C LEU A 362 -3.26 17.91 17.92
N LYS A 363 -4.38 18.06 18.64
CA LYS A 363 -5.04 19.35 18.84
C LYS A 363 -4.17 20.37 19.55
N GLU A 364 -3.35 19.95 20.50
CA GLU A 364 -2.43 20.83 21.23
C GLU A 364 -1.22 21.23 20.37
N LYS A 365 -0.59 20.27 19.70
CA LYS A 365 0.68 20.50 18.98
C LYS A 365 0.49 20.96 17.54
N HIS A 366 -0.58 20.53 16.90
CA HIS A 366 -0.89 20.74 15.49
C HIS A 366 -2.37 21.11 15.28
N PRO A 367 -2.86 22.22 15.88
CA PRO A 367 -4.24 22.66 15.72
C PRO A 367 -4.62 23.00 14.26
N GLU A 368 -3.65 23.14 13.37
CA GLU A 368 -3.86 23.30 11.93
C GLU A 368 -4.29 22.01 11.22
N ILE A 369 -4.07 20.84 11.83
CA ILE A 369 -4.46 19.55 11.26
C ILE A 369 -5.92 19.25 11.62
N THR A 370 -6.74 18.97 10.61
CA THR A 370 -8.09 18.45 10.79
C THR A 370 -8.01 16.95 11.05
N VAL A 371 -8.23 16.56 12.31
CA VAL A 371 -8.36 15.15 12.69
C VAL A 371 -9.76 14.64 12.31
N ILE A 372 -9.80 13.53 11.58
CA ILE A 372 -11.03 12.81 11.25
C ILE A 372 -11.06 11.56 12.12
N GLY A 373 -12.04 11.46 13.04
CA GLY A 373 -12.22 10.27 13.89
C GLY A 373 -13.27 9.33 13.32
N THR A 374 -13.18 8.04 13.60
CA THR A 374 -14.23 7.07 13.21
C THR A 374 -15.43 7.12 14.16
N VAL A 375 -16.64 6.86 13.63
CA VAL A 375 -17.85 6.57 14.44
C VAL A 375 -18.25 5.10 14.35
N GLY A 376 -17.27 4.22 14.17
CA GLY A 376 -17.47 2.77 14.20
C GLY A 376 -17.72 2.12 12.84
N PRO A 377 -17.93 0.79 12.81
CA PRO A 377 -17.93 0.00 11.58
C PRO A 377 -19.20 0.13 10.73
N PHE A 378 -20.28 0.70 11.28
CA PHE A 378 -21.57 0.76 10.62
C PHE A 378 -22.27 2.09 10.91
N TYR A 379 -23.26 2.44 10.09
CA TYR A 379 -24.08 3.66 10.22
C TYR A 379 -25.17 3.61 11.30
N LYS A 380 -25.13 2.58 12.15
CA LYS A 380 -26.14 2.30 13.17
C LYS A 380 -25.58 1.36 14.24
N GLY A 381 -26.26 1.32 15.37
CA GLY A 381 -25.92 0.43 16.49
C GLY A 381 -25.06 1.14 17.53
N THR A 382 -24.67 0.40 18.56
CA THR A 382 -24.01 0.95 19.74
C THR A 382 -22.70 1.65 19.41
N ASP A 383 -21.83 1.03 18.60
CA ASP A 383 -20.56 1.68 18.20
C ASP A 383 -20.81 3.03 17.50
N TYR A 384 -21.85 3.10 16.67
CA TYR A 384 -22.22 4.33 15.97
C TYR A 384 -22.73 5.43 16.90
N GLU A 385 -23.58 5.07 17.85
CA GLU A 385 -24.10 6.00 18.86
C GLU A 385 -22.97 6.52 19.76
N GLU A 386 -22.17 5.62 20.34
CA GLU A 386 -21.03 5.94 21.20
C GLU A 386 -19.96 6.74 20.46
N GLY A 387 -19.66 6.39 19.21
CA GLY A 387 -18.71 7.12 18.37
C GLY A 387 -19.14 8.57 18.17
N TRP A 388 -20.42 8.81 17.87
CA TRP A 388 -20.96 10.16 17.75
C TRP A 388 -21.01 10.92 19.09
N GLU A 389 -21.21 10.22 20.21
CA GLU A 389 -21.14 10.79 21.56
C GLU A 389 -19.71 11.26 21.88
N ILE A 390 -18.70 10.43 21.63
CA ILE A 390 -17.28 10.78 21.75
C ILE A 390 -16.95 11.97 20.83
N ALA A 391 -17.38 11.92 19.57
CA ALA A 391 -17.14 13.01 18.62
C ALA A 391 -17.74 14.34 19.08
N THR A 392 -18.94 14.30 19.67
CA THR A 392 -19.62 15.48 20.23
C THR A 392 -18.87 15.98 21.48
N LYS A 393 -18.50 15.08 22.39
CA LYS A 393 -17.77 15.36 23.64
C LYS A 393 -16.42 16.02 23.37
N LEU A 394 -15.66 15.51 22.40
CA LEU A 394 -14.34 16.00 22.02
C LEU A 394 -14.38 17.16 21.02
N GLN A 395 -15.58 17.51 20.53
CA GLN A 395 -15.81 18.52 19.51
C GLN A 395 -14.94 18.27 18.28
N LEU A 396 -14.99 17.04 17.75
CA LEU A 396 -14.23 16.69 16.55
C LEU A 396 -14.66 17.56 15.38
N PRO A 397 -13.72 18.00 14.52
CA PRO A 397 -14.07 18.80 13.35
C PRO A 397 -14.80 17.96 12.29
N MET A 398 -14.45 16.67 12.19
CA MET A 398 -15.01 15.74 11.22
C MET A 398 -15.00 14.30 11.74
N VAL A 399 -15.95 13.50 11.29
CA VAL A 399 -16.03 12.06 11.55
C VAL A 399 -16.09 11.26 10.25
N ASP A 400 -15.61 10.02 10.28
CA ASP A 400 -15.66 9.04 9.20
C ASP A 400 -16.79 8.02 9.41
N GLU A 401 -17.61 7.83 8.39
CA GLU A 401 -18.76 6.91 8.34
C GLU A 401 -18.65 5.96 7.15
N HIS A 402 -19.14 4.72 7.31
CA HIS A 402 -18.92 3.63 6.35
C HIS A 402 -20.18 2.82 6.06
N TYR A 403 -20.53 2.64 4.77
CA TYR A 403 -21.75 1.96 4.30
C TYR A 403 -21.52 0.91 3.20
N TYR A 404 -21.73 -0.36 3.53
CA TYR A 404 -21.79 -1.44 2.54
C TYR A 404 -23.18 -2.06 2.51
N GLU A 405 -24.05 -1.57 1.63
CA GLU A 405 -25.48 -1.88 1.64
C GLU A 405 -26.01 -2.39 0.30
N ASN A 406 -27.23 -2.92 0.29
CA ASN A 406 -27.88 -3.27 -0.97
C ASN A 406 -28.30 -2.01 -1.74
N PRO A 407 -28.33 -2.00 -3.08
CA PRO A 407 -28.69 -0.82 -3.88
C PRO A 407 -30.07 -0.22 -3.52
N GLY A 408 -31.02 -1.05 -3.06
CA GLY A 408 -32.31 -0.56 -2.56
C GLY A 408 -32.19 0.35 -1.33
N TRP A 409 -31.21 0.13 -0.46
CA TRP A 409 -30.94 1.01 0.69
C TRP A 409 -30.56 2.41 0.21
N PHE A 410 -29.65 2.52 -0.76
CA PHE A 410 -29.24 3.80 -1.34
C PHE A 410 -30.44 4.53 -1.94
N VAL A 411 -31.30 3.84 -2.70
CA VAL A 411 -32.53 4.42 -3.28
C VAL A 411 -33.51 4.92 -2.21
N HIS A 412 -33.62 4.24 -1.06
CA HIS A 412 -34.61 4.56 -0.03
C HIS A 412 -34.10 5.48 1.09
N ASN A 413 -32.79 5.75 1.17
CA ASN A 413 -32.19 6.60 2.20
C ASN A 413 -31.72 7.95 1.65
N GLN A 414 -32.46 8.51 0.70
CA GLN A 414 -32.13 9.78 0.08
C GLN A 414 -32.08 10.94 1.07
N ASP A 415 -32.84 10.87 2.16
CA ASP A 415 -32.94 11.91 3.20
C ASP A 415 -32.03 11.64 4.42
N PHE A 416 -31.09 10.70 4.31
CA PHE A 416 -30.28 10.23 5.45
C PHE A 416 -29.59 11.39 6.19
N TYR A 417 -28.84 12.22 5.45
CA TYR A 417 -28.14 13.38 6.01
C TYR A 417 -29.02 14.62 6.19
N ASP A 418 -30.24 14.63 5.65
CA ASP A 418 -31.16 15.77 5.75
C ASP A 418 -31.53 16.05 7.22
N ARG A 419 -31.48 15.04 8.08
CA ARG A 419 -31.82 15.12 9.52
C ARG A 419 -30.64 15.42 10.44
N TYR A 420 -29.41 15.51 9.94
CA TYR A 420 -28.23 15.68 10.79
C TYR A 420 -28.19 17.07 11.43
N ASP A 421 -27.60 17.17 12.62
CA ASP A 421 -27.37 18.46 13.27
C ASP A 421 -26.19 19.18 12.60
N ARG A 422 -26.45 20.36 12.03
CA ARG A 422 -25.45 21.13 11.27
C ARG A 422 -24.41 21.80 12.16
N ASN A 423 -24.60 21.76 13.48
CA ASN A 423 -23.66 22.29 14.48
C ASN A 423 -22.68 21.23 15.00
N LYS A 424 -22.86 19.96 14.64
CA LYS A 424 -21.93 18.87 15.00
C LYS A 424 -20.78 18.77 13.98
N ALA A 425 -19.87 17.81 14.24
CA ALA A 425 -18.78 17.45 13.33
C ALA A 425 -19.28 17.27 11.89
N LYS A 426 -18.44 17.63 10.91
CA LYS A 426 -18.70 17.30 9.51
C LYS A 426 -18.57 15.79 9.30
N VAL A 427 -19.15 15.30 8.21
CA VAL A 427 -19.06 13.89 7.83
C VAL A 427 -18.14 13.72 6.64
N TYR A 428 -17.23 12.78 6.75
CA TYR A 428 -16.58 12.10 5.65
C TYR A 428 -17.24 10.73 5.51
N LEU A 429 -17.87 10.46 4.36
CA LEU A 429 -18.33 9.11 4.02
C LEU A 429 -17.15 8.33 3.41
N GLY A 430 -16.29 7.78 4.27
CA GLY A 430 -15.00 7.23 3.86
C GLY A 430 -15.06 5.97 3.05
N GLU A 431 -16.09 5.16 3.25
CA GLU A 431 -16.31 3.97 2.46
C GLU A 431 -17.80 3.83 2.16
N TYR A 432 -18.15 3.78 0.88
CA TYR A 432 -19.46 3.31 0.47
C TYR A 432 -19.38 2.43 -0.76
N ALA A 433 -20.24 1.40 -0.81
CA ALA A 433 -20.54 0.67 -2.03
C ALA A 433 -21.90 -0.02 -1.91
N SER A 434 -22.62 -0.08 -3.04
CA SER A 434 -23.75 -0.99 -3.16
C SER A 434 -23.22 -2.37 -3.57
N ARG A 435 -23.62 -3.43 -2.89
CA ARG A 435 -23.05 -4.81 -3.00
C ARG A 435 -23.25 -5.49 -4.39
N GLY A 436 -22.73 -4.89 -5.46
CA GLY A 436 -22.72 -5.35 -6.85
C GLY A 436 -22.18 -4.27 -7.81
N ASN A 437 -21.81 -4.64 -9.04
CA ASN A 437 -21.19 -3.74 -10.03
C ASN A 437 -22.01 -3.60 -11.33
N THR A 438 -23.34 -3.69 -11.22
CA THR A 438 -24.23 -3.55 -12.38
C THR A 438 -24.60 -2.09 -12.64
N LEU A 439 -25.22 -1.79 -13.79
CA LEU A 439 -25.75 -0.46 -14.07
C LEU A 439 -26.76 0.01 -13.00
N TYR A 440 -27.54 -0.91 -12.41
CA TYR A 440 -28.49 -0.55 -11.35
C TYR A 440 -27.78 -0.08 -10.08
N ASN A 441 -26.67 -0.72 -9.71
CA ASN A 441 -25.82 -0.33 -8.59
C ASN A 441 -25.27 1.09 -8.80
N ALA A 442 -24.64 1.33 -9.96
CA ALA A 442 -24.07 2.64 -10.29
C ALA A 442 -25.13 3.75 -10.29
N LEU A 443 -26.35 3.49 -10.79
CA LEU A 443 -27.45 4.46 -10.77
C LEU A 443 -27.98 4.71 -9.35
N ALA A 444 -28.06 3.68 -8.50
CA ALA A 444 -28.49 3.82 -7.12
C ALA A 444 -27.48 4.65 -6.29
N GLU A 445 -26.19 4.39 -6.48
CA GLU A 445 -25.11 5.17 -5.87
C GLU A 445 -25.10 6.60 -6.39
N ALA A 446 -25.18 6.81 -7.71
CA ALA A 446 -25.25 8.15 -8.28
C ALA A 446 -26.44 8.96 -7.76
N LEU A 447 -27.61 8.32 -7.62
CA LEU A 447 -28.79 8.93 -6.99
C LEU A 447 -28.47 9.36 -5.54
N TYR A 448 -27.85 8.48 -4.75
CA TYR A 448 -27.44 8.78 -3.37
C TYR A 448 -26.43 9.93 -3.27
N LEU A 449 -25.47 10.01 -4.20
CA LEU A 449 -24.50 11.11 -4.26
C LEU A 449 -25.15 12.49 -4.42
N THR A 450 -26.32 12.58 -5.08
CA THR A 450 -27.08 13.85 -5.11
C THR A 450 -27.57 14.27 -3.73
N GLY A 451 -27.82 13.31 -2.84
CA GLY A 451 -28.14 13.55 -1.42
C GLY A 451 -26.94 14.10 -0.65
N LEU A 452 -25.72 13.63 -0.97
CA LEU A 452 -24.49 14.16 -0.39
C LEU A 452 -24.26 15.60 -0.85
N GLU A 453 -24.40 15.89 -2.15
CA GLU A 453 -24.30 17.25 -2.69
C GLU A 453 -25.32 18.20 -2.05
N ARG A 454 -26.57 17.74 -1.90
CA ARG A 454 -27.64 18.52 -1.23
C ARG A 454 -27.30 18.84 0.22
N ASN A 455 -26.54 17.97 0.88
CA ASN A 455 -26.07 18.12 2.26
C ASN A 455 -24.56 18.43 2.33
N GLY A 456 -24.01 19.16 1.36
CA GLY A 456 -22.59 19.56 1.37
C GLY A 456 -22.16 20.43 2.57
N ASP A 457 -23.15 20.97 3.31
CA ASP A 457 -22.96 21.63 4.60
C ASP A 457 -22.69 20.64 5.76
N VAL A 458 -23.01 19.35 5.58
CA VAL A 458 -22.79 18.25 6.53
C VAL A 458 -21.72 17.32 6.00
N VAL A 459 -21.93 16.72 4.82
CA VAL A 459 -21.00 15.78 4.18
C VAL A 459 -19.97 16.57 3.38
N HIS A 460 -18.72 16.49 3.82
CA HIS A 460 -17.62 17.28 3.27
C HIS A 460 -16.71 16.48 2.35
N MET A 461 -16.68 15.16 2.51
CA MET A 461 -15.83 14.23 1.76
C MET A 461 -16.60 12.93 1.54
N SER A 462 -16.30 12.22 0.46
CA SER A 462 -16.82 10.87 0.20
C SER A 462 -15.89 10.09 -0.72
N SER A 463 -15.83 8.77 -0.53
CA SER A 463 -15.06 7.88 -1.39
C SER A 463 -15.69 6.49 -1.49
N TYR A 464 -15.76 5.97 -2.72
CA TYR A 464 -16.15 4.58 -2.96
C TYR A 464 -15.02 3.63 -2.51
N ALA A 465 -15.37 2.47 -1.97
CA ALA A 465 -14.42 1.45 -1.56
C ALA A 465 -14.90 0.01 -1.86
N PRO A 466 -13.99 -0.93 -2.19
CA PRO A 466 -12.57 -0.71 -2.50
C PRO A 466 -12.34 -0.17 -3.93
N LEU A 467 -11.17 0.42 -4.17
CA LEU A 467 -10.88 1.11 -5.43
C LEU A 467 -10.41 0.18 -6.55
N LEU A 468 -9.42 -0.67 -6.30
CA LEU A 468 -8.76 -1.49 -7.32
C LEU A 468 -8.89 -2.97 -6.99
N ALA A 469 -9.17 -3.78 -8.01
CA ALA A 469 -9.13 -5.24 -7.89
C ALA A 469 -8.44 -5.91 -9.06
N ARG A 470 -7.45 -6.75 -8.74
CA ARG A 470 -6.82 -7.62 -9.73
C ARG A 470 -7.70 -8.80 -10.08
N GLU A 471 -7.98 -8.97 -11.37
CA GLU A 471 -8.75 -10.11 -11.88
C GLU A 471 -8.13 -11.45 -11.45
N GLY A 472 -8.96 -12.36 -10.93
CA GLY A 472 -8.53 -13.68 -10.46
C GLY A 472 -7.84 -13.68 -9.08
N ALA A 473 -7.64 -12.52 -8.46
CA ALA A 473 -6.94 -12.38 -7.17
C ALA A 473 -7.66 -11.45 -6.19
N THR A 474 -9.00 -11.60 -6.08
CA THR A 474 -9.87 -10.76 -5.25
C THR A 474 -10.22 -11.40 -3.91
N GLN A 475 -10.09 -10.65 -2.82
CA GLN A 475 -10.53 -10.94 -1.45
C GLN A 475 -11.88 -10.28 -1.12
N TRP A 476 -12.22 -9.17 -1.77
CA TRP A 476 -13.49 -8.46 -1.64
C TRP A 476 -14.08 -8.14 -3.01
N ASN A 477 -15.41 -8.01 -3.09
CA ASN A 477 -16.14 -7.57 -4.28
C ASN A 477 -17.45 -6.87 -3.85
N PRO A 478 -17.97 -5.89 -4.61
CA PRO A 478 -17.40 -5.33 -5.85
C PRO A 478 -16.29 -4.29 -5.59
N ASP A 479 -15.60 -3.88 -6.65
CA ASP A 479 -14.56 -2.85 -6.66
C ASP A 479 -14.80 -1.83 -7.78
N LEU A 480 -14.27 -0.61 -7.65
CA LEU A 480 -14.51 0.46 -8.63
C LEU A 480 -13.81 0.21 -9.97
N ILE A 481 -12.59 -0.31 -9.95
CA ILE A 481 -11.75 -0.56 -11.13
C ILE A 481 -11.16 -1.97 -11.04
N TYR A 482 -11.49 -2.80 -12.01
CA TYR A 482 -10.86 -4.11 -12.19
C TYR A 482 -9.72 -4.01 -13.20
N PHE A 483 -8.64 -4.76 -12.97
CA PHE A 483 -7.46 -4.73 -13.83
C PHE A 483 -6.78 -6.10 -13.93
N ASN A 484 -5.95 -6.25 -14.96
CA ASN A 484 -5.04 -7.38 -15.09
C ASN A 484 -3.63 -6.89 -15.44
N ASN A 485 -2.76 -7.78 -15.93
CA ASN A 485 -1.38 -7.41 -16.26
C ASN A 485 -1.27 -6.48 -17.48
N THR A 486 -2.26 -6.45 -18.38
CA THR A 486 -2.20 -5.69 -19.64
C THR A 486 -3.19 -4.54 -19.72
N ASP A 487 -4.30 -4.64 -18.99
CA ASP A 487 -5.45 -3.75 -19.08
C ASP A 487 -5.85 -3.19 -17.71
#